data_AF-A0A1M2Z995-F1
#
_entry.id   AF-A0A1M2Z995-F1
#
_cell.length_a   1.000
_cell.length_b   1.000
_cell.length_c   1.000
_cell.angle_alpha   90.00
_cell.angle_beta   90.00
_cell.angle_gamma   90.00
#
_symmetry.space_group_name_H-M   'P 1'
#
loop_
_entity.id
_entity.type
_entity.pdbx_description
1 polymer ?
#
loop_
_entity_poly.entity_id
_entity_poly.type
_entity_poly.pdbx_seq_one_letter_code
_entity_poly.pdbx_strand_id
1 'polypeptide(L)'
;MSSAQEERAILFFLLHLPIFYYTIILTGRCGMRDFLNIVKALLLVFTVALYLSSADEYIFFILFVLGYISLNLLPGLPIKHRAVIAVIHTCNIVLIWSAFLINPVIMLLYPIALFEFTALFDRPVYYNIVVWIPLFLLPSELYLLFGLITALSFMLFYLYQKWSKLSTQSEQEIDALKQKLRMNADYENQIRIMAALDTKNRISQEIHDKLGHTITGSVVQLEAAKVIAEQNPKDTVKIIDNVTKVMREGFLDIRALLKDEKPTAQTYNMEKL
;
A
#
# COMPACT_ATOMS: atom_id res chain seq x y z
N MET A 1 -39.48 -31.41 27.08
CA MET A 1 -38.34 -30.73 27.75
C MET A 1 -37.25 -30.25 26.79
N SER A 2 -37.28 -30.58 25.48
CA SER A 2 -36.23 -30.13 24.52
C SER A 2 -36.47 -28.76 23.87
N SER A 3 -37.73 -28.31 23.68
CA SER A 3 -38.01 -27.02 23.03
C SER A 3 -37.51 -25.79 23.81
N ALA A 4 -37.61 -25.83 25.14
CA ALA A 4 -37.14 -24.74 26.00
C ALA A 4 -35.60 -24.63 26.08
N GLN A 5 -34.90 -25.71 25.74
CA GLN A 5 -33.43 -25.77 25.76
C GLN A 5 -32.85 -25.23 24.44
N GLU A 6 -33.54 -25.49 23.32
CA GLU A 6 -33.24 -24.89 22.01
C GLU A 6 -33.47 -23.38 22.02
N GLU A 7 -34.60 -22.90 22.55
CA GLU A 7 -34.87 -21.45 22.64
C GLU A 7 -33.85 -20.72 23.51
N ARG A 8 -33.41 -21.33 24.62
CA ARG A 8 -32.38 -20.76 25.50
C ARG A 8 -31.00 -20.72 24.86
N ALA A 9 -30.65 -21.72 24.06
CA ALA A 9 -29.40 -21.73 23.31
C ALA A 9 -29.39 -20.63 22.23
N ILE A 10 -30.51 -20.42 21.54
CA ILE A 10 -30.68 -19.36 20.53
C ILE A 10 -30.61 -17.96 21.18
N LEU A 11 -31.29 -17.75 22.32
CA LEU A 11 -31.27 -16.49 23.07
C LEU A 11 -29.89 -16.15 23.65
N PHE A 12 -29.18 -17.15 24.18
CA PHE A 12 -27.80 -16.98 24.66
C PHE A 12 -26.85 -16.58 23.51
N PHE A 13 -27.06 -17.12 22.31
CA PHE A 13 -26.27 -16.82 21.12
C PHE A 13 -26.54 -15.40 20.58
N LEU A 14 -27.81 -14.97 20.53
CA LEU A 14 -28.19 -13.61 20.12
C LEU A 14 -27.66 -12.52 21.05
N LEU A 15 -27.48 -12.82 22.34
CA LEU A 15 -26.96 -11.88 23.34
C LEU A 15 -25.43 -11.70 23.33
N HIS A 16 -24.67 -12.70 22.85
CA HIS A 16 -23.20 -12.64 22.83
C HIS A 16 -22.60 -12.26 21.47
N LEU A 17 -23.39 -12.34 20.39
CA LEU A 17 -23.06 -11.86 19.05
C LEU A 17 -22.60 -10.38 19.00
N PRO A 18 -23.24 -9.41 19.67
CA PRO A 18 -22.85 -8.01 19.60
C PRO A 18 -21.56 -7.71 20.38
N ILE A 19 -21.32 -8.44 21.47
CA ILE A 19 -20.16 -8.23 22.36
C ILE A 19 -18.88 -8.72 21.67
N PHE A 20 -18.95 -9.86 20.98
CA PHE A 20 -17.84 -10.37 20.17
C PHE A 20 -17.59 -9.51 18.92
N TYR A 21 -18.66 -9.02 18.28
CA TYR A 21 -18.61 -8.07 17.15
C TYR A 21 -17.93 -6.74 17.55
N TYR A 22 -18.27 -6.19 18.72
CA TYR A 22 -17.70 -4.94 19.23
C TYR A 22 -16.21 -5.07 19.59
N THR A 23 -15.81 -6.23 20.12
CA THR A 23 -14.41 -6.48 20.54
C THR A 23 -13.48 -6.68 19.34
N ILE A 24 -13.97 -7.22 18.23
CA ILE A 24 -13.17 -7.47 17.01
C ILE A 24 -13.05 -6.24 16.12
N ILE A 25 -14.13 -5.43 15.99
CA ILE A 25 -14.10 -4.18 15.20
C ILE A 25 -13.11 -3.16 15.78
N LEU A 26 -12.95 -3.12 17.10
CA LEU A 26 -12.03 -2.21 17.80
C LEU A 26 -10.55 -2.46 17.48
N THR A 27 -10.20 -3.60 16.86
CA THR A 27 -8.79 -3.93 16.52
C THR A 27 -8.34 -3.49 15.13
N GLY A 28 -9.23 -2.93 14.29
CA GLY A 28 -8.85 -2.18 13.08
C GLY A 28 -8.04 -2.92 11.99
N ARG A 29 -7.90 -4.26 12.08
CA ARG A 29 -7.09 -5.10 11.17
C ARG A 29 -7.80 -6.37 10.71
N CYS A 30 -9.13 -6.35 10.57
CA CYS A 30 -9.83 -7.53 10.09
C CYS A 30 -9.76 -7.61 8.56
N GLY A 31 -8.93 -8.51 8.03
CA GLY A 31 -8.93 -8.83 6.60
C GLY A 31 -10.10 -9.76 6.24
N MET A 32 -10.44 -9.87 4.95
CA MET A 32 -11.52 -10.76 4.48
C MET A 32 -11.29 -12.24 4.89
N ARG A 33 -10.02 -12.66 5.03
CA ARG A 33 -9.64 -13.99 5.53
C ARG A 33 -10.05 -14.21 6.99
N ASP A 34 -9.88 -13.19 7.84
CA ASP A 34 -10.25 -13.29 9.25
C ASP A 34 -11.77 -13.39 9.41
N PHE A 35 -12.49 -12.61 8.61
CA PHE A 35 -13.95 -12.69 8.52
C PHE A 35 -14.43 -14.09 8.11
N LEU A 36 -13.82 -14.69 7.08
CA LEU A 36 -14.14 -16.05 6.62
C LEU A 36 -13.88 -17.11 7.71
N ASN A 37 -12.78 -16.99 8.44
CA ASN A 37 -12.46 -17.91 9.53
C ASN A 37 -13.48 -17.83 10.67
N ILE A 38 -13.98 -16.63 10.97
CA ILE A 38 -15.06 -16.44 11.96
C ILE A 38 -16.35 -17.15 11.49
N VAL A 39 -16.75 -16.96 10.23
CA VAL A 39 -17.96 -17.61 9.68
C VAL A 39 -17.84 -19.13 9.74
N LYS A 40 -16.68 -19.70 9.38
CA LYS A 40 -16.44 -21.15 9.50
C LYS A 40 -16.48 -21.65 10.94
N ALA A 41 -15.88 -20.90 11.89
CA ALA A 41 -15.89 -21.29 13.29
C ALA A 41 -17.34 -21.34 13.83
N LEU A 42 -18.16 -20.34 13.47
CA LEU A 42 -19.58 -20.33 13.80
C LEU A 42 -20.32 -21.53 13.17
N LEU A 43 -20.05 -21.81 11.90
CA LEU A 43 -20.66 -22.93 11.18
C LEU A 43 -20.25 -24.27 11.78
N LEU A 44 -18.97 -24.45 12.14
CA LEU A 44 -18.47 -25.64 12.81
C LEU A 44 -19.15 -25.86 14.16
N VAL A 45 -19.27 -24.81 14.99
CA VAL A 45 -19.98 -24.88 16.27
C VAL A 45 -21.44 -25.28 16.07
N PHE A 46 -22.09 -24.71 15.06
CA PHE A 46 -23.47 -25.06 14.72
C PHE A 46 -23.62 -26.52 14.25
N THR A 47 -22.72 -27.00 13.38
CA THR A 47 -22.64 -28.40 12.96
C THR A 47 -22.41 -29.34 14.14
N VAL A 48 -21.55 -28.98 15.09
CA VAL A 48 -21.32 -29.73 16.34
C VAL A 48 -22.57 -29.80 17.20
N ALA A 49 -23.28 -28.69 17.37
CA ALA A 49 -24.52 -28.66 18.16
C ALA A 49 -25.60 -29.58 17.56
N LEU A 50 -25.77 -29.54 16.23
CA LEU A 50 -26.70 -30.43 15.52
C LEU A 50 -26.27 -31.90 15.62
N TYR A 51 -24.97 -32.18 15.53
CA TYR A 51 -24.45 -33.55 15.66
C TYR A 51 -24.72 -34.13 17.07
N LEU A 52 -24.43 -33.37 18.13
CA LEU A 52 -24.67 -33.78 19.52
C LEU A 52 -26.16 -34.06 19.82
N SER A 53 -27.08 -33.44 19.07
CA SER A 53 -28.51 -33.67 19.24
C SER A 53 -29.03 -34.95 18.58
N SER A 54 -28.25 -35.57 17.71
CA SER A 54 -28.72 -36.61 16.77
C SER A 54 -27.98 -37.94 16.82
N ALA A 55 -26.76 -38.00 17.38
CA ALA A 55 -25.89 -39.16 17.27
C ALA A 55 -25.29 -39.63 18.61
N ASP A 56 -25.17 -40.96 18.77
CA ASP A 56 -24.60 -41.59 19.97
C ASP A 56 -23.08 -41.86 19.86
N GLU A 57 -22.50 -41.83 18.65
CA GLU A 57 -21.09 -42.17 18.40
C GLU A 57 -20.17 -40.93 18.27
N TYR A 58 -19.49 -40.55 19.34
CA TYR A 58 -18.70 -39.30 19.35
C TYR A 58 -17.25 -39.42 18.86
N ILE A 59 -16.67 -40.62 18.79
CA ILE A 59 -15.22 -40.80 18.59
C ILE A 59 -14.77 -40.30 17.20
N PHE A 60 -15.39 -40.80 16.13
CA PHE A 60 -15.03 -40.39 14.76
C PHE A 60 -15.35 -38.92 14.50
N PHE A 61 -16.38 -38.38 15.16
CA PHE A 61 -16.74 -36.97 15.08
C PHE A 61 -15.71 -36.05 15.74
N ILE A 62 -15.22 -36.41 16.92
CA ILE A 62 -14.16 -35.64 17.59
C ILE A 62 -12.88 -35.63 16.75
N LEU A 63 -12.51 -36.78 16.15
CA LEU A 63 -11.37 -36.85 15.22
C LEU A 63 -11.57 -35.96 13.99
N PHE A 64 -12.78 -35.93 13.42
CA PHE A 64 -13.12 -35.03 12.33
C PHE A 64 -12.95 -33.56 12.74
N VAL A 65 -13.50 -33.15 13.89
CA VAL A 65 -13.41 -31.76 14.37
C VAL A 65 -11.96 -31.34 14.58
N LEU A 66 -11.15 -32.20 15.23
CA LEU A 66 -9.72 -31.95 15.42
C LEU A 66 -8.97 -31.83 14.08
N GLY A 67 -9.24 -32.73 13.14
CA GLY A 67 -8.66 -32.68 11.80
C GLY A 67 -9.07 -31.42 11.02
N TYR A 68 -10.35 -31.04 11.11
CA TYR A 68 -10.89 -29.87 10.44
C TYR A 68 -10.28 -28.56 10.97
N ILE A 69 -10.16 -28.43 12.30
CA ILE A 69 -9.51 -27.27 12.93
C ILE A 69 -8.03 -27.23 12.53
N SER A 70 -7.33 -28.36 12.59
CA SER A 70 -5.90 -28.44 12.24
C SER A 70 -5.64 -27.99 10.81
N LEU A 71 -6.44 -28.47 9.84
CA LEU A 71 -6.30 -28.08 8.44
C LEU A 71 -6.66 -26.62 8.18
N ASN A 72 -7.63 -26.04 8.88
CA ASN A 72 -8.00 -24.63 8.73
C ASN A 72 -6.99 -23.66 9.36
N LEU A 73 -6.15 -24.12 10.29
CA LEU A 73 -5.10 -23.29 10.90
C LEU A 73 -3.87 -23.12 9.98
N LEU A 74 -3.55 -24.14 9.16
CA LEU A 74 -2.35 -24.16 8.32
C LEU A 74 -2.24 -22.99 7.32
N PRO A 75 -3.32 -22.57 6.61
CA PRO A 75 -3.26 -21.42 5.69
C PRO A 75 -3.02 -20.08 6.40
N GLY A 76 -3.13 -20.02 7.73
CA GLY A 76 -2.79 -18.85 8.54
C GLY A 76 -1.28 -18.65 8.74
N LEU A 77 -0.46 -19.68 8.46
CA LEU A 77 0.99 -19.58 8.48
C LEU A 77 1.51 -18.79 7.27
N PRO A 78 2.73 -18.20 7.33
CA PRO A 78 3.32 -17.42 6.24
C PRO A 78 3.79 -18.30 5.06
N ILE A 79 2.91 -19.14 4.53
CA ILE A 79 3.14 -20.03 3.39
C ILE A 79 3.03 -19.21 2.11
N LYS A 80 4.14 -19.07 1.38
CA LYS A 80 4.18 -18.30 0.12
C LYS A 80 3.68 -19.08 -1.10
N HIS A 81 3.71 -20.42 -1.05
CA HIS A 81 3.38 -21.27 -2.20
C HIS A 81 1.87 -21.54 -2.30
N ARG A 82 1.21 -20.97 -3.31
CA ARG A 82 -0.23 -21.18 -3.59
C ARG A 82 -0.61 -22.65 -3.77
N ALA A 83 0.27 -23.48 -4.34
CA ALA A 83 0.04 -24.91 -4.50
C ALA A 83 -0.13 -25.65 -3.16
N VAL A 84 0.64 -25.28 -2.14
CA VAL A 84 0.54 -25.90 -0.80
C VAL A 84 -0.81 -25.54 -0.16
N ILE A 85 -1.24 -24.30 -0.30
CA ILE A 85 -2.55 -23.85 0.19
C ILE A 85 -3.68 -24.61 -0.53
N ALA A 86 -3.59 -24.77 -1.86
CA ALA A 86 -4.55 -25.55 -2.62
C ALA A 86 -4.63 -27.03 -2.18
N VAL A 87 -3.48 -27.65 -1.86
CA VAL A 87 -3.44 -29.01 -1.30
C VAL A 87 -4.16 -29.06 0.05
N ILE A 88 -3.95 -28.09 0.93
CA ILE A 88 -4.62 -28.03 2.25
C ILE A 88 -6.15 -27.95 2.09
N HIS A 89 -6.66 -27.07 1.21
CA HIS A 89 -8.11 -26.97 0.98
C HIS A 89 -8.67 -28.24 0.30
N THR A 90 -7.90 -28.88 -0.58
CA THR A 90 -8.29 -30.18 -1.16
C THR A 90 -8.40 -31.25 -0.07
N CYS A 91 -7.42 -31.34 0.84
CA CYS A 91 -7.49 -32.24 1.99
C CYS A 91 -8.69 -31.94 2.89
N ASN A 92 -9.03 -30.66 3.08
CA ASN A 92 -10.22 -30.27 3.85
C ASN A 92 -11.53 -30.75 3.19
N ILE A 93 -11.65 -30.58 1.87
CA ILE A 93 -12.80 -31.08 1.11
C ILE A 93 -12.89 -32.60 1.21
N VAL A 94 -11.77 -33.33 1.03
CA VAL A 94 -11.74 -34.80 1.17
C VAL A 94 -12.14 -35.23 2.58
N LEU A 95 -11.70 -34.51 3.62
CA LEU A 95 -12.07 -34.78 5.00
C LEU A 95 -13.60 -34.63 5.21
N ILE A 96 -14.22 -33.57 4.69
CA ILE A 96 -15.67 -33.36 4.74
C ILE A 96 -16.41 -34.50 4.03
N TRP A 97 -15.95 -34.88 2.83
CA TRP A 97 -16.55 -35.99 2.07
C TRP A 97 -16.43 -37.33 2.80
N SER A 98 -15.30 -37.61 3.46
CA SER A 98 -15.13 -38.84 4.23
C SER A 98 -16.07 -38.89 5.45
N ALA A 99 -16.28 -37.74 6.10
CA ALA A 99 -17.10 -37.61 7.29
C ALA A 99 -18.61 -37.59 7.00
N PHE A 100 -19.00 -37.30 5.75
CA PHE A 100 -20.40 -37.41 5.29
C PHE A 100 -20.99 -38.81 5.53
N LEU A 101 -20.17 -39.87 5.44
CA LEU A 101 -20.59 -41.24 5.72
C LEU A 101 -20.97 -41.48 7.20
N ILE A 102 -20.47 -40.64 8.10
CA ILE A 102 -20.76 -40.73 9.55
C ILE A 102 -22.06 -39.97 9.84
N ASN A 103 -22.16 -38.72 9.39
CA ASN A 103 -23.37 -37.93 9.57
C ASN A 103 -23.51 -36.86 8.46
N PRO A 104 -24.67 -36.78 7.80
CA PRO A 104 -24.90 -35.86 6.68
C PRO A 104 -24.83 -34.37 7.07
N VAL A 105 -25.03 -34.02 8.35
CA VAL A 105 -24.93 -32.65 8.86
C VAL A 105 -23.54 -32.04 8.64
N ILE A 106 -22.49 -32.86 8.56
CA ILE A 106 -21.12 -32.38 8.31
C ILE A 106 -20.97 -31.74 6.92
N MET A 107 -21.80 -32.14 5.96
CA MET A 107 -21.80 -31.59 4.60
C MET A 107 -22.17 -30.09 4.58
N LEU A 108 -22.70 -29.55 5.68
CA LEU A 108 -22.98 -28.13 5.83
C LEU A 108 -21.73 -27.24 5.74
N LEU A 109 -20.55 -27.78 6.05
CA LEU A 109 -19.25 -27.10 5.93
C LEU A 109 -18.73 -27.05 4.48
N TYR A 110 -19.33 -27.81 3.56
CA TYR A 110 -18.85 -27.96 2.18
C TYR A 110 -18.90 -26.66 1.35
N PRO A 111 -20.00 -25.87 1.34
CA PRO A 111 -20.07 -24.68 0.49
C PRO A 111 -19.03 -23.62 0.83
N ILE A 112 -18.62 -23.51 2.10
CA ILE A 112 -17.58 -22.56 2.51
C ILE A 112 -16.17 -23.09 2.24
N ALA A 113 -15.93 -24.40 2.37
CA ALA A 113 -14.65 -25.02 2.00
C ALA A 113 -14.38 -24.94 0.49
N LEU A 114 -15.40 -25.18 -0.34
CA LEU A 114 -15.30 -25.08 -1.79
C LEU A 114 -15.09 -23.64 -2.26
N PHE A 115 -15.72 -22.67 -1.58
CA PHE A 115 -15.53 -21.24 -1.84
C PHE A 115 -14.04 -20.87 -1.76
N GLU A 116 -13.34 -21.25 -0.69
CA GLU A 116 -11.93 -20.90 -0.53
C GLU A 116 -11.02 -21.57 -1.55
N PHE A 117 -11.30 -22.83 -1.87
CA PHE A 117 -10.56 -23.54 -2.90
C PHE A 117 -10.68 -22.82 -4.25
N THR A 118 -11.90 -22.42 -4.65
CA THR A 118 -12.12 -21.74 -5.93
C THR A 118 -11.64 -20.30 -5.94
N ALA A 119 -11.63 -19.62 -4.78
CA ALA A 119 -11.09 -18.28 -4.61
C ALA A 119 -9.57 -18.21 -4.82
N LEU A 120 -8.83 -19.32 -4.69
CA LEU A 120 -7.38 -19.36 -4.97
C LEU A 120 -7.04 -19.26 -6.46
N PHE A 121 -7.97 -19.68 -7.32
CA PHE A 121 -7.75 -19.78 -8.76
C PHE A 121 -8.46 -18.69 -9.56
N ASP A 122 -9.20 -17.79 -8.91
CA ASP A 122 -10.00 -16.74 -9.55
C ASP A 122 -10.97 -17.29 -10.62
N ARG A 123 -11.47 -18.53 -10.44
CA ARG A 123 -12.39 -19.20 -11.37
C ARG A 123 -13.77 -19.47 -10.72
N PRO A 124 -14.67 -18.45 -10.64
CA PRO A 124 -16.01 -18.58 -10.05
C PRO A 124 -16.90 -19.68 -10.64
N VAL A 125 -16.69 -20.00 -11.92
CA VAL A 125 -17.61 -20.86 -12.67
C VAL A 125 -17.65 -22.26 -12.07
N TYR A 126 -16.50 -22.78 -11.61
CA TYR A 126 -16.43 -24.11 -11.00
C TYR A 126 -17.18 -24.19 -9.67
N TYR A 127 -17.18 -23.12 -8.86
CA TYR A 127 -17.94 -23.07 -7.62
C TYR A 127 -19.43 -23.31 -7.86
N ASN A 128 -20.02 -22.58 -8.82
CA ASN A 128 -21.45 -22.61 -9.10
C ASN A 128 -21.96 -23.97 -9.59
N ILE A 129 -21.09 -24.79 -10.17
CA ILE A 129 -21.45 -26.13 -10.68
C ILE A 129 -21.21 -27.18 -9.58
N VAL A 130 -20.04 -27.13 -8.95
CA VAL A 130 -19.57 -28.18 -8.03
C VAL A 130 -20.30 -28.12 -6.68
N VAL A 131 -20.74 -26.93 -6.24
CA VAL A 131 -21.38 -26.75 -4.93
C VAL A 131 -22.68 -27.55 -4.77
N TRP A 132 -23.38 -27.86 -5.87
CA TRP A 132 -24.67 -28.55 -5.85
C TRP A 132 -24.57 -30.08 -5.87
N ILE A 133 -23.39 -30.64 -6.12
CA ILE A 133 -23.18 -32.11 -6.18
C ILE A 133 -23.70 -32.82 -4.92
N PRO A 134 -23.45 -32.32 -3.69
CA PRO A 134 -23.95 -32.96 -2.47
C PRO A 134 -25.47 -33.03 -2.34
N LEU A 135 -26.22 -32.20 -3.05
CA LEU A 135 -27.68 -32.12 -2.91
C LEU A 135 -28.35 -33.46 -3.28
N PHE A 136 -27.76 -34.22 -4.22
CA PHE A 136 -28.24 -35.54 -4.62
C PHE A 136 -28.08 -36.61 -3.54
N LEU A 137 -27.14 -36.44 -2.60
CA LEU A 137 -26.87 -37.39 -1.53
C LEU A 137 -27.44 -36.95 -0.17
N LEU A 138 -27.78 -35.68 -0.01
CA LEU A 138 -28.30 -35.15 1.25
C LEU A 138 -29.72 -35.67 1.56
N PRO A 139 -30.03 -35.92 2.84
CA PRO A 139 -31.42 -36.07 3.31
C PRO A 139 -32.24 -34.80 3.08
N SER A 140 -33.54 -34.95 2.80
CA SER A 140 -34.45 -33.85 2.47
C SER A 140 -34.58 -32.80 3.56
N GLU A 141 -34.46 -33.20 4.84
CA GLU A 141 -34.52 -32.31 6.01
C GLU A 141 -33.43 -31.23 6.00
N LEU A 142 -32.28 -31.51 5.36
CA LEU A 142 -31.12 -30.61 5.34
C LEU A 142 -31.08 -29.70 4.11
N TYR A 143 -31.97 -29.88 3.12
CA TYR A 143 -31.95 -29.11 1.87
C TYR A 143 -32.08 -27.60 2.09
N LEU A 144 -33.01 -27.18 2.95
CA LEU A 144 -33.24 -25.75 3.22
C LEU A 144 -32.00 -25.12 3.86
N LEU A 145 -31.42 -25.77 4.86
CA LEU A 145 -30.26 -25.30 5.61
C LEU A 145 -29.01 -25.24 4.72
N PHE A 146 -28.78 -26.27 3.91
CA PHE A 146 -27.70 -26.30 2.93
C PHE A 146 -27.86 -25.20 1.87
N GLY A 147 -29.08 -24.96 1.40
CA GLY A 147 -29.39 -23.88 0.46
C GLY A 147 -29.10 -22.49 1.04
N LEU A 148 -29.49 -22.23 2.30
CA LEU A 148 -29.21 -20.96 2.99
C LEU A 148 -27.71 -20.71 3.15
N ILE A 149 -26.94 -21.73 3.53
CA ILE A 149 -25.48 -21.62 3.70
C ILE A 149 -24.77 -21.46 2.36
N THR A 150 -25.27 -22.11 1.31
CA THR A 150 -24.78 -21.92 -0.05
C THR A 150 -25.06 -20.49 -0.53
N ALA A 151 -26.25 -19.95 -0.26
CA ALA A 151 -26.58 -18.56 -0.59
C ALA A 151 -25.71 -17.56 0.19
N LEU A 152 -25.45 -17.81 1.47
CA LEU A 152 -24.51 -17.02 2.28
C LEU A 152 -23.10 -17.09 1.69
N SER A 153 -22.59 -18.29 1.37
CA SER A 153 -21.27 -18.47 0.76
C SER A 153 -21.16 -17.75 -0.59
N PHE A 154 -22.21 -17.76 -1.40
CA PHE A 154 -22.27 -17.00 -2.65
C PHE A 154 -22.24 -15.48 -2.43
N MET A 155 -22.97 -14.97 -1.44
CA MET A 155 -22.93 -13.56 -1.05
C MET A 155 -21.51 -13.15 -0.61
N LEU A 156 -20.85 -13.98 0.22
CA LEU A 156 -19.47 -13.74 0.65
C LEU A 156 -18.50 -13.76 -0.52
N PHE A 157 -18.73 -14.64 -1.50
CA PHE A 157 -17.93 -14.69 -2.72
C PHE A 157 -18.05 -13.42 -3.57
N TYR A 158 -19.26 -12.88 -3.72
CA TYR A 158 -19.46 -11.61 -4.41
C TYR A 158 -18.74 -10.45 -3.70
N LEU A 159 -18.84 -10.39 -2.37
CA LEU A 159 -18.15 -9.39 -1.56
C LEU A 159 -16.62 -9.53 -1.68
N TYR A 160 -16.08 -10.75 -1.66
CA TYR A 160 -14.65 -11.00 -1.84
C TYR A 160 -14.14 -10.49 -3.18
N GLN A 161 -14.81 -10.80 -4.28
CA GLN A 161 -14.40 -10.33 -5.60
C GLN A 161 -14.43 -8.79 -5.70
N LYS A 162 -15.48 -8.17 -5.14
CA LYS A 162 -15.57 -6.71 -5.12
C LYS A 162 -14.42 -6.11 -4.31
N TRP A 163 -14.19 -6.63 -3.10
CA TRP A 163 -13.14 -6.13 -2.21
C TRP A 163 -11.74 -6.33 -2.80
N SER A 164 -11.47 -7.49 -3.41
CA SER A 164 -10.20 -7.77 -4.08
C SER A 164 -9.94 -6.78 -5.22
N LYS A 165 -10.93 -6.51 -6.08
CA LYS A 165 -10.79 -5.51 -7.16
C LYS A 165 -10.51 -4.12 -6.64
N LEU A 166 -11.26 -3.66 -5.62
CA LEU A 166 -11.04 -2.35 -5.01
C LEU A 166 -9.65 -2.27 -4.35
N SER A 167 -9.20 -3.34 -3.69
CA SER A 167 -7.88 -3.38 -3.06
C SER A 167 -6.76 -3.23 -4.09
N THR A 168 -6.84 -3.97 -5.21
CA THR A 168 -5.84 -3.86 -6.28
C THR A 168 -5.86 -2.49 -6.96
N GLN A 169 -7.04 -1.90 -7.17
CA GLN A 169 -7.15 -0.53 -7.70
C GLN A 169 -6.54 0.51 -6.75
N SER A 170 -6.83 0.39 -5.45
CA SER A 170 -6.27 1.28 -4.44
C SER A 170 -4.74 1.17 -4.35
N GLU A 171 -4.19 -0.04 -4.44
CA GLU A 171 -2.73 -0.24 -4.49
C GLU A 171 -2.10 0.42 -5.73
N GLN A 172 -2.73 0.25 -6.90
CA GLN A 172 -2.28 0.89 -8.14
C GLN A 172 -2.32 2.42 -8.07
N GLU A 173 -3.38 2.99 -7.48
CA GLU A 173 -3.49 4.44 -7.26
C GLU A 173 -2.43 4.96 -6.31
N ILE A 174 -2.16 4.24 -5.21
CA ILE A 174 -1.12 4.59 -4.24
C ILE A 174 0.25 4.59 -4.92
N ASP A 175 0.56 3.56 -5.72
CA ASP A 175 1.85 3.47 -6.41
C ASP A 175 1.98 4.54 -7.51
N ALA A 176 0.90 4.85 -8.24
CA ALA A 176 0.88 5.95 -9.19
C ALA A 176 1.09 7.32 -8.50
N LEU A 177 0.47 7.55 -7.34
CA LEU A 177 0.68 8.76 -6.54
C LEU A 177 2.12 8.87 -6.02
N LYS A 178 2.70 7.77 -5.55
CA LYS A 178 4.13 7.73 -5.14
C LYS A 178 5.06 8.06 -6.31
N GLN A 179 4.78 7.54 -7.50
CA GLN A 179 5.57 7.85 -8.69
C GLN A 179 5.47 9.34 -9.05
N LYS A 180 4.26 9.92 -9.02
CA LYS A 180 4.06 11.36 -9.25
C LYS A 180 4.79 12.22 -8.24
N LEU A 181 4.78 11.84 -6.95
CA LEU A 181 5.53 12.54 -5.91
C LEU A 181 7.04 12.52 -6.17
N ARG A 182 7.60 11.37 -6.59
CA ARG A 182 9.01 11.27 -6.96
C ARG A 182 9.35 12.16 -8.15
N MET A 183 8.54 12.12 -9.21
CA MET A 183 8.74 12.98 -10.38
C MET A 183 8.67 14.47 -10.01
N ASN A 184 7.71 14.88 -9.17
CA ASN A 184 7.62 16.27 -8.72
C ASN A 184 8.85 16.69 -7.91
N ALA A 185 9.35 15.82 -7.02
CA ALA A 185 10.59 16.10 -6.27
C ALA A 185 11.80 16.26 -7.21
N ASP A 186 11.90 15.44 -8.26
CA ASP A 186 12.94 15.55 -9.28
C ASP A 186 12.81 16.85 -10.08
N TYR A 187 11.58 17.23 -10.47
CA TYR A 187 11.30 18.51 -11.15
C TYR A 187 11.65 19.71 -10.29
N GLU A 188 11.27 19.71 -9.01
CA GLU A 188 11.66 20.78 -8.09
C GLU A 188 13.18 20.90 -7.97
N ASN A 189 13.89 19.77 -7.95
CA ASN A 189 15.34 19.78 -7.94
C ASN A 189 15.94 20.35 -9.23
N GLN A 190 15.40 19.96 -10.38
CA GLN A 190 15.81 20.51 -11.68
C GLN A 190 15.56 22.02 -11.76
N ILE A 191 14.41 22.50 -11.28
CA ILE A 191 14.08 23.94 -11.21
C ILE A 191 15.11 24.66 -10.33
N ARG A 192 15.45 24.11 -9.15
CA ARG A 192 16.47 24.68 -8.26
C ARG A 192 17.84 24.76 -8.95
N ILE A 193 18.26 23.69 -9.62
CA ILE A 193 19.54 23.66 -10.36
C ILE A 193 19.53 24.68 -11.50
N MET A 194 18.43 24.75 -12.26
CA MET A 194 18.30 25.68 -13.38
C MET A 194 18.30 27.13 -12.91
N ALA A 195 17.59 27.46 -11.83
CA ALA A 195 17.62 28.78 -11.22
C ALA A 195 19.03 29.16 -10.72
N ALA A 196 19.76 28.21 -10.12
CA ALA A 196 21.14 28.44 -9.68
C ALA A 196 22.08 28.69 -10.88
N LEU A 197 21.92 27.94 -11.97
CA LEU A 197 22.70 28.14 -13.20
C LEU A 197 22.39 29.47 -13.89
N ASP A 198 21.12 29.84 -13.97
CA ASP A 198 20.68 31.12 -14.54
C ASP A 198 21.25 32.30 -13.75
N THR A 199 21.16 32.22 -12.42
CA THR A 199 21.75 33.22 -11.52
C THR A 199 23.25 33.34 -11.73
N LYS A 200 23.98 32.22 -11.79
CA LYS A 200 25.43 32.22 -12.05
C LYS A 200 25.77 32.83 -13.41
N ASN A 201 25.01 32.50 -14.46
CA ASN A 201 25.22 33.04 -15.79
C ASN A 201 24.97 34.55 -15.84
N ARG A 202 23.88 35.02 -15.24
CA ARG A 202 23.57 36.45 -15.13
C ARG A 202 24.68 37.21 -14.41
N ILE A 203 25.14 36.70 -13.26
CA ILE A 203 26.27 37.31 -12.52
C ILE A 203 27.52 37.34 -13.38
N SER A 204 27.85 36.26 -14.08
CA SER A 204 29.03 36.21 -14.94
C SER A 204 28.95 37.23 -16.08
N GLN A 205 27.77 37.45 -16.66
CA GLN A 205 27.54 38.47 -17.68
C GLN A 205 27.66 39.87 -17.09
N GLU A 206 27.00 40.17 -15.97
CA GLU A 206 27.09 41.48 -15.32
C GLU A 206 28.54 41.82 -14.88
N ILE A 207 29.30 40.83 -14.40
CA ILE A 207 30.72 40.98 -14.11
C ILE A 207 31.51 41.22 -15.41
N HIS A 208 31.27 40.44 -16.47
CA HIS A 208 31.97 40.60 -17.74
C HIS A 208 31.73 41.98 -18.35
N ASP A 209 30.51 42.48 -18.31
CA ASP A 209 30.15 43.79 -18.86
C ASP A 209 30.79 44.91 -18.02
N LYS A 210 30.63 44.89 -16.68
CA LYS A 210 31.22 45.92 -15.81
C LYS A 210 32.73 45.91 -15.83
N LEU A 211 33.35 44.73 -15.68
CA LEU A 211 34.81 44.60 -15.64
C LEU A 211 35.41 44.84 -17.03
N GLY A 212 34.80 44.30 -18.08
CA GLY A 212 35.25 44.45 -19.47
C GLY A 212 35.27 45.91 -19.90
N HIS A 213 34.18 46.65 -19.71
CA HIS A 213 34.13 48.07 -20.06
C HIS A 213 35.13 48.90 -19.24
N THR A 214 35.24 48.63 -17.93
CA THR A 214 36.15 49.37 -17.03
C THR A 214 37.62 49.10 -17.38
N ILE A 215 37.99 47.84 -17.64
CA ILE A 215 39.36 47.46 -18.00
C ILE A 215 39.73 48.03 -19.37
N THR A 216 38.90 47.84 -20.39
CA THR A 216 39.20 48.34 -21.74
C THR A 216 39.33 49.87 -21.75
N GLY A 217 38.42 50.59 -21.08
CA GLY A 217 38.51 52.05 -20.96
C GLY A 217 39.75 52.53 -20.18
N SER A 218 40.17 51.77 -19.17
CA SER A 218 41.38 52.05 -18.38
C SER A 218 42.66 51.80 -19.17
N VAL A 219 42.72 50.73 -19.97
CA VAL A 219 43.86 50.42 -20.85
C VAL A 219 44.06 51.55 -21.86
N VAL A 220 43.00 52.00 -22.53
CA VAL A 220 43.07 53.10 -23.51
C VAL A 220 43.56 54.41 -22.86
N GLN A 221 43.07 54.73 -21.66
CA GLN A 221 43.53 55.91 -20.92
C GLN A 221 45.01 55.82 -20.52
N LEU A 222 45.49 54.64 -20.12
CA LEU A 222 46.90 54.42 -19.79
C LEU A 222 47.80 54.47 -21.04
N GLU A 223 47.33 53.97 -22.19
CA GLU A 223 48.03 54.13 -23.47
C GLU A 223 48.16 55.60 -23.85
N ALA A 224 47.08 56.39 -23.72
CA ALA A 224 47.12 57.83 -23.95
C ALA A 224 48.08 58.54 -22.97
N ALA A 225 48.06 58.16 -21.68
CA ALA A 225 48.97 58.69 -20.67
C ALA A 225 50.45 58.43 -21.03
N LYS A 226 50.75 57.25 -21.58
CA LYS A 226 52.09 56.88 -22.05
C LYS A 226 52.58 57.76 -23.20
N VAL A 227 51.69 58.14 -24.13
CA VAL A 227 52.03 59.01 -25.27
C VAL A 227 52.39 60.43 -24.83
N ILE A 228 51.72 60.96 -23.82
CA ILE A 228 51.93 62.36 -23.36
C ILE A 228 52.91 62.52 -22.20
N ALA A 229 53.43 61.41 -21.65
CA ALA A 229 54.25 61.36 -20.44
C ALA A 229 55.50 62.26 -20.48
N GLU A 230 56.19 62.31 -21.62
CA GLU A 230 57.41 63.12 -21.79
C GLU A 230 57.10 64.61 -22.01
N GLN A 231 55.94 64.92 -22.59
CA GLN A 231 55.58 66.28 -23.01
C GLN A 231 54.82 67.04 -21.91
N ASN A 232 53.98 66.34 -21.13
CA ASN A 232 53.11 66.98 -20.15
C ASN A 232 52.94 66.15 -18.88
N PRO A 233 53.98 66.09 -18.01
CA PRO A 233 54.00 65.19 -16.85
C PRO A 233 52.84 65.41 -15.88
N LYS A 234 52.39 66.66 -15.71
CA LYS A 234 51.28 67.01 -14.82
C LYS A 234 49.94 66.41 -15.26
N ASP A 235 49.67 66.35 -16.56
CA ASP A 235 48.42 65.79 -17.07
C ASP A 235 48.47 64.25 -17.12
N THR A 236 49.65 63.65 -17.34
CA THR A 236 49.86 62.21 -17.18
C THR A 236 49.52 61.71 -15.78
N VAL A 237 49.96 62.43 -14.73
CA VAL A 237 49.63 62.08 -13.34
C VAL A 237 48.10 62.12 -13.12
N LYS A 238 47.40 63.12 -13.66
CA LYS A 238 45.93 63.19 -13.56
C LYS A 238 45.24 62.00 -14.25
N ILE A 239 45.72 61.56 -15.42
CA ILE A 239 45.14 60.41 -16.10
C ILE A 239 45.37 59.13 -15.29
N ILE A 240 46.57 58.93 -14.74
CA ILE A 240 46.87 57.78 -13.88
C ILE A 240 45.99 57.78 -12.63
N ASP A 241 45.78 58.93 -11.99
CA ASP A 241 44.88 59.07 -10.84
C ASP A 241 43.43 58.75 -11.22
N ASN A 242 42.97 59.23 -12.38
CA ASN A 242 41.62 58.96 -12.87
C ASN A 242 41.41 57.47 -13.16
N VAL A 243 42.37 56.81 -13.83
CA VAL A 243 42.34 55.37 -14.06
C VAL A 243 42.35 54.60 -12.75
N THR A 244 43.19 55.00 -11.79
CA THR A 244 43.26 54.36 -10.46
C THR A 244 41.92 54.48 -9.72
N LYS A 245 41.26 55.64 -9.82
CA LYS A 245 39.94 55.87 -9.24
C LYS A 245 38.87 54.99 -9.90
N VAL A 246 38.79 55.00 -11.23
CA VAL A 246 37.83 54.21 -12.02
C VAL A 246 37.99 52.71 -11.76
N MET A 247 39.23 52.21 -11.69
CA MET A 247 39.50 50.81 -11.35
C MET A 247 39.10 50.46 -9.91
N ARG A 248 39.31 51.35 -8.94
CA ARG A 248 38.85 51.14 -7.55
C ARG A 248 37.32 51.11 -7.45
N GLU A 249 36.64 52.01 -8.13
CA GLU A 249 35.18 52.06 -8.19
C GLU A 249 34.62 50.80 -8.85
N GLY A 250 35.16 50.37 -10.00
CA GLY A 250 34.76 49.12 -10.65
C GLY A 250 34.97 47.88 -9.78
N PHE A 251 36.03 47.84 -8.97
CA PHE A 251 36.27 46.72 -8.04
C PHE A 251 35.27 46.71 -6.86
N LEU A 252 34.89 47.89 -6.36
CA LEU A 252 33.86 48.03 -5.32
C LEU A 252 32.49 47.60 -5.83
N ASP A 253 32.17 47.94 -7.07
CA ASP A 253 30.93 47.54 -7.74
C ASP A 253 30.79 46.02 -7.84
N ILE A 254 31.85 45.30 -8.24
CA ILE A 254 31.86 43.83 -8.30
C ILE A 254 31.70 43.23 -6.90
N ARG A 255 32.37 43.83 -5.91
CA ARG A 255 32.27 43.37 -4.53
C ARG A 255 30.85 43.55 -3.98
N ALA A 256 30.14 44.60 -4.36
CA ALA A 256 28.73 44.81 -4.00
C ALA A 256 27.84 43.77 -4.69
N LEU A 257 28.05 43.54 -5.99
CA LEU A 257 27.31 42.56 -6.80
C LEU A 257 27.40 41.13 -6.24
N LEU A 258 28.60 40.70 -5.83
CA LEU A 258 28.83 39.41 -5.18
C LEU A 258 28.31 39.33 -3.74
N LYS A 259 28.08 40.47 -3.08
CA LYS A 259 27.60 40.53 -1.70
C LYS A 259 26.08 40.38 -1.63
N ASP A 260 25.36 40.97 -2.58
CA ASP A 260 23.89 40.86 -2.67
C ASP A 260 23.44 39.46 -3.11
N GLU A 261 24.29 38.73 -3.83
CA GLU A 261 24.02 37.37 -4.34
C GLU A 261 24.45 36.24 -3.41
N LYS A 262 24.95 36.54 -2.19
CA LYS A 262 25.27 35.47 -1.24
C LYS A 262 24.01 34.66 -0.92
N PRO A 263 24.02 33.33 -1.12
CA PRO A 263 22.86 32.53 -0.81
C PRO A 263 22.60 32.62 0.69
N THR A 264 21.39 33.00 1.05
CA THR A 264 20.87 32.82 2.41
C THR A 264 21.08 31.35 2.77
N ALA A 265 21.71 31.09 3.91
CA ALA A 265 22.36 29.85 4.34
C ALA A 265 21.46 28.59 4.47
N GLN A 266 20.30 28.52 3.81
CA GLN A 266 19.39 27.39 3.85
C GLN A 266 19.74 26.27 2.84
N THR A 267 20.62 26.50 1.86
CA THR A 267 21.00 25.49 0.85
C THR A 267 22.12 24.55 1.26
N TYR A 268 22.87 24.82 2.33
CA TYR A 268 24.04 24.00 2.72
C TYR A 268 23.68 22.70 3.50
N ASN A 269 22.45 22.56 3.99
CA ASN A 269 22.08 21.43 4.85
C ASN A 269 21.52 20.19 4.11
N MET A 270 21.41 20.21 2.77
CA MET A 270 20.72 19.14 2.02
C MET A 270 21.65 18.23 1.20
N GLU A 271 22.97 18.44 1.23
CA GLU A 271 23.95 17.57 0.55
C GLU A 271 24.41 16.39 1.43
N LYS A 272 23.82 16.21 2.62
CA LYS A 272 24.23 15.21 3.63
C LYS A 272 23.11 14.25 4.12
N LEU A 273 21.96 14.21 3.45
CA LEU A 273 20.87 13.27 3.73
C LEU A 273 20.53 12.47 2.46
#